data_AF-A0A9P4YKR6-F1
#
_entry.id   AF-A0A9P4YKR6-F1
#
_cell.length_a   1.000
_cell.length_b   1.000
_cell.length_c   1.000
_cell.angle_alpha   90.00
_cell.angle_beta   90.00
_cell.angle_gamma   90.00
#
_symmetry.space_group_name_H-M   'P 1'
#
loop_
_entity.id
_entity.type
_entity.pdbx_description
1 polymer ?
#
loop_
_entity_poly.entity_id
_entity_poly.type
_entity_poly.pdbx_seq_one_letter_code
_entity_poly.pdbx_strand_id
1 'polypeptide(L)'
;MAASFELRARKSISAFEKASLAKLAWLRKNHNGVIQQDTQPPNTSKPFSCWDELPVELVVNIFGLCRLQDLGSLLLVCRKFWYLLQVHEEAITREYLRIRRHGTLPSRNHKPSHYTRAPEDDVILLSDLFPPFIEDTSGREHYSFRYLADLRRRQEVCSKLSFYLADHVLDRFMEENPGWVKSLSHLPKQTQQKIMDRGNALLKSKLTPLMQVILLSCDSSPDASPF
;
A
#
# COMPACT_ATOMS: atom_id res chain seq x y z
N MET A 1 -6.88 22.13 -19.90
CA MET A 1 -6.97 20.80 -20.54
C MET A 1 -6.64 19.63 -19.60
N ALA A 2 -5.76 19.78 -18.59
CA ALA A 2 -5.39 18.70 -17.65
C ALA A 2 -6.54 18.20 -16.73
N ALA A 3 -7.41 19.09 -16.24
CA ALA A 3 -8.50 18.73 -15.31
C ALA A 3 -9.56 17.77 -15.91
N SER A 4 -9.74 17.78 -17.23
CA SER A 4 -10.68 16.89 -17.94
C SER A 4 -10.18 15.44 -18.01
N PHE A 5 -8.86 15.27 -18.16
CA PHE A 5 -8.22 13.95 -18.21
C PHE A 5 -8.21 13.29 -16.83
N GLU A 6 -7.96 14.07 -15.77
CA GLU A 6 -7.92 13.56 -14.40
C GLU A 6 -9.31 13.12 -13.90
N LEU A 7 -10.35 13.88 -14.25
CA LEU A 7 -11.74 13.51 -13.96
C LEU A 7 -12.18 12.24 -14.71
N ARG A 8 -11.71 12.07 -15.96
CA ARG A 8 -11.98 10.89 -16.79
C ARG A 8 -11.24 9.66 -16.26
N ALA A 9 -10.00 9.82 -15.78
CA ALA A 9 -9.21 8.76 -15.16
C ALA A 9 -9.85 8.27 -13.85
N ARG A 10 -10.26 9.18 -12.95
CA ARG A 10 -10.95 8.83 -11.69
C ARG A 10 -12.29 8.13 -11.92
N LYS A 11 -13.04 8.52 -12.96
CA LYS A 11 -14.26 7.82 -13.38
C LYS A 11 -13.97 6.42 -13.92
N SER A 12 -12.89 6.23 -14.68
CA SER A 12 -12.52 4.91 -15.19
C SER A 12 -12.04 3.95 -14.09
N ILE A 13 -11.30 4.45 -13.10
CA ILE A 13 -10.83 3.66 -11.96
C ILE A 13 -12.00 3.26 -11.07
N SER A 14 -12.88 4.20 -10.71
CA SER A 14 -14.07 3.87 -9.90
C SER A 14 -15.08 2.96 -10.63
N ALA A 15 -15.20 3.07 -11.95
CA ALA A 15 -16.01 2.14 -12.74
C ALA A 15 -15.39 0.74 -12.77
N PHE A 16 -14.07 0.65 -12.86
CA PHE A 16 -13.34 -0.62 -12.83
C PHE A 16 -13.41 -1.29 -11.45
N GLU A 17 -13.25 -0.54 -10.37
CA GLU A 17 -13.40 -1.03 -8.99
C GLU A 17 -14.82 -1.54 -8.73
N LYS A 18 -15.85 -0.80 -9.17
CA LYS A 18 -17.25 -1.23 -9.06
C LYS A 18 -17.55 -2.48 -9.87
N ALA A 19 -17.04 -2.57 -11.10
CA ALA A 19 -17.20 -3.76 -11.94
C ALA A 19 -16.47 -4.97 -11.35
N SER A 20 -15.30 -4.76 -10.75
CA SER A 20 -14.50 -5.80 -10.10
C SER A 20 -15.19 -6.30 -8.83
N LEU A 21 -15.69 -5.41 -7.97
CA LEU A 21 -16.46 -5.77 -6.78
C LEU A 21 -17.77 -6.46 -7.11
N ALA A 22 -18.49 -6.01 -8.16
CA ALA A 22 -19.70 -6.67 -8.63
C ALA A 22 -19.42 -8.09 -9.16
N LYS A 23 -18.30 -8.27 -9.88
CA LYS A 23 -17.85 -9.58 -10.37
C LYS A 23 -17.42 -10.50 -9.22
N LEU A 24 -16.76 -9.97 -8.20
CA LEU A 24 -16.40 -10.70 -6.98
C LEU A 24 -17.64 -11.11 -6.17
N ALA A 25 -18.62 -10.21 -6.03
CA ALA A 25 -19.90 -10.50 -5.38
C ALA A 25 -20.70 -11.57 -6.15
N TRP A 26 -20.71 -11.51 -7.48
CA TRP A 26 -21.34 -12.52 -8.33
C TRP A 26 -20.65 -13.88 -8.22
N LEU A 27 -19.31 -13.91 -8.24
CA LEU A 27 -18.54 -15.15 -8.06
C LEU A 27 -18.76 -15.77 -6.67
N ARG A 28 -18.82 -14.95 -5.62
CA ARG A 28 -19.13 -15.39 -4.26
C ARG A 28 -20.54 -15.96 -4.13
N LYS A 29 -21.53 -15.38 -4.82
CA LYS A 29 -22.93 -15.83 -4.79
C LYS A 29 -23.15 -17.16 -5.52
N ASN A 30 -22.36 -17.43 -6.56
CA ASN A 30 -22.50 -18.64 -7.38
C ASN A 30 -21.68 -19.84 -6.87
N HIS A 31 -20.66 -19.63 -6.01
CA HIS A 31 -19.81 -20.72 -5.51
C HIS A 31 -20.31 -21.40 -4.23
N ASN A 32 -21.36 -20.88 -3.57
CA ASN A 32 -21.96 -21.54 -2.40
C ASN A 32 -22.84 -22.77 -2.74
N GLY A 33 -23.00 -23.11 -4.03
CA GLY A 33 -23.94 -24.14 -4.48
C GLY A 33 -23.36 -25.46 -5.00
N VAL A 34 -22.04 -25.69 -4.97
CA VAL A 34 -21.44 -26.92 -5.54
C VAL A 34 -20.61 -27.65 -4.49
N ILE A 35 -21.32 -28.28 -3.55
CA ILE A 35 -20.85 -29.49 -2.86
C ILE A 35 -21.76 -30.62 -3.33
N GLN A 36 -21.41 -31.24 -4.46
CA GLN A 36 -21.83 -32.61 -4.76
C GLN A 36 -20.57 -33.35 -5.22
N GLN A 37 -20.16 -34.32 -4.40
CA GLN A 37 -19.20 -35.34 -4.75
C GLN A 37 -19.87 -36.26 -5.78
N ASP A 38 -19.49 -36.12 -7.05
CA ASP A 38 -19.77 -37.15 -8.04
C ASP A 38 -18.57 -38.09 -8.17
N THR A 39 -18.86 -39.37 -7.93
CA THR A 39 -17.91 -40.49 -7.97
C THR A 39 -17.99 -41.13 -9.36
N GLN A 40 -17.02 -40.89 -10.25
CA GLN A 40 -16.63 -41.81 -11.34
C GLN A 40 -15.29 -41.40 -12.01
N PRO A 41 -14.55 -42.36 -12.63
CA PRO A 41 -13.08 -42.33 -12.70
C PRO A 41 -12.53 -42.01 -14.12
N PRO A 42 -11.20 -42.11 -14.33
CA PRO A 42 -10.34 -41.03 -14.81
C PRO A 42 -10.30 -40.92 -16.34
N ASN A 43 -10.06 -39.70 -16.85
CA ASN A 43 -9.39 -39.34 -18.11
C ASN A 43 -10.07 -38.14 -18.78
N THR A 44 -9.60 -36.96 -18.41
CA THR A 44 -9.25 -35.89 -19.35
C THR A 44 -8.24 -35.04 -18.59
N SER A 45 -7.04 -34.95 -19.13
CA SER A 45 -5.91 -34.21 -18.55
C SER A 45 -6.34 -32.80 -18.16
N LYS A 46 -6.60 -32.58 -16.86
CA LYS A 46 -6.55 -31.23 -16.30
C LYS A 46 -5.17 -30.69 -16.68
N PRO A 47 -5.05 -29.48 -17.26
CA PRO A 47 -3.74 -28.88 -17.44
C PRO A 47 -3.13 -28.75 -16.05
N PHE A 48 -2.15 -29.61 -15.76
CA PHE A 48 -1.37 -29.54 -14.53
C PHE A 48 -0.67 -28.19 -14.55
N SER A 49 -1.04 -27.34 -13.61
CA SER A 49 -0.36 -26.08 -13.42
C SER A 49 0.79 -26.36 -12.45
N CYS A 50 2.01 -25.90 -12.77
CA CYS A 50 3.16 -26.04 -11.87
C CYS A 50 2.90 -25.46 -10.46
N TRP A 51 1.90 -24.60 -10.31
CA TRP A 51 1.42 -24.06 -9.04
C TRP A 51 0.61 -25.04 -8.18
N ASP A 52 0.14 -26.16 -8.73
CA ASP A 52 -0.58 -27.20 -7.97
C ASP A 52 0.39 -28.11 -7.19
N GLU A 53 1.62 -28.26 -7.67
CA GLU A 53 2.66 -29.09 -7.07
C GLU A 53 3.54 -28.32 -6.07
N LEU A 54 3.41 -26.99 -6.05
CA LEU A 54 4.25 -26.14 -5.24
C LEU A 54 3.81 -26.16 -3.77
N PRO A 55 4.72 -26.43 -2.82
CA PRO A 55 4.44 -26.28 -1.38
C PRO A 55 3.88 -24.90 -1.05
N VAL A 56 2.94 -24.85 -0.11
CA VAL A 56 2.26 -23.63 0.30
C VAL A 56 3.23 -22.55 0.78
N GLU A 57 4.32 -22.94 1.42
CA GLU A 57 5.37 -22.04 1.90
C GLU A 57 6.05 -21.30 0.75
N LEU A 58 6.31 -22.01 -0.36
CA LEU A 58 6.91 -21.42 -1.55
C LEU A 58 5.90 -20.51 -2.28
N VAL A 59 4.62 -20.89 -2.33
CA VAL A 59 3.55 -20.02 -2.85
C VAL A 59 3.50 -18.71 -2.07
N VAL A 60 3.49 -18.80 -0.74
CA VAL A 60 3.45 -17.64 0.17
C VAL A 60 4.69 -16.75 -0.02
N ASN A 61 5.88 -17.35 -0.10
CA ASN A 61 7.13 -16.61 -0.29
C ASN A 61 7.17 -15.90 -1.66
N ILE A 62 6.81 -16.58 -2.74
CA ILE A 62 6.77 -15.98 -4.09
C ILE A 62 5.83 -14.77 -4.11
N PHE A 63 4.60 -14.92 -3.59
CA PHE A 63 3.66 -13.81 -3.55
C PHE A 63 4.03 -12.73 -2.52
N GLY A 64 4.71 -13.07 -1.43
CA GLY A 64 5.22 -12.10 -0.44
C GLY A 64 6.29 -11.16 -1.01
N LEU A 65 7.05 -11.63 -2.01
CA LEU A 65 8.04 -10.83 -2.74
C LEU A 65 7.42 -9.87 -3.76
N CYS A 66 6.19 -10.12 -4.22
CA CYS A 66 5.52 -9.23 -5.17
C CYS A 66 5.28 -7.84 -4.56
N ARG A 67 5.22 -6.80 -5.41
CA ARG A 67 4.72 -5.50 -4.98
C ARG A 67 3.21 -5.58 -4.82
N LEU A 68 2.64 -4.76 -3.94
CA LEU A 68 1.19 -4.74 -3.72
C LEU A 68 0.38 -4.43 -4.99
N GLN A 69 0.94 -3.65 -5.93
CA GLN A 69 0.33 -3.40 -7.25
C GLN A 69 0.23 -4.67 -8.10
N ASP A 70 1.27 -5.50 -8.04
CA ASP A 70 1.39 -6.70 -8.85
C ASP A 70 0.43 -7.77 -8.30
N LEU A 71 0.26 -7.86 -6.97
CA LEU A 71 -0.73 -8.74 -6.34
C LEU A 71 -2.16 -8.46 -6.83
N GLY A 72 -2.55 -7.18 -6.92
CA GLY A 72 -3.85 -6.79 -7.47
C GLY A 72 -4.02 -7.20 -8.94
N SER A 73 -2.94 -7.11 -9.72
CA SER A 73 -2.94 -7.55 -11.13
C SER A 73 -3.05 -9.07 -11.25
N LEU A 74 -2.34 -9.80 -10.38
CA LEU A 74 -2.32 -11.27 -10.35
C LEU A 74 -3.70 -11.88 -10.00
N LEU A 75 -4.49 -11.21 -9.16
CA LEU A 75 -5.89 -11.59 -8.90
C LEU A 75 -6.75 -11.64 -10.17
N LEU A 76 -6.36 -10.92 -11.22
CA LEU A 76 -7.12 -10.78 -12.47
C LEU A 76 -6.59 -11.67 -13.60
N VAL A 77 -5.41 -12.28 -13.44
CA VAL A 77 -4.76 -13.10 -14.49
C VAL A 77 -5.53 -14.38 -14.74
N CYS A 78 -5.79 -15.17 -13.69
CA CYS A 78 -6.51 -16.44 -13.82
C CYS A 78 -7.23 -16.83 -12.52
N ARG A 79 -8.22 -17.72 -12.64
CA ARG A 79 -8.99 -18.22 -11.48
C ARG A 79 -8.10 -18.92 -10.43
N LYS A 80 -7.03 -19.58 -10.87
CA LYS A 80 -6.10 -20.28 -9.96
C LYS A 80 -5.34 -19.29 -9.09
N PHE A 81 -4.82 -18.20 -9.66
CA PHE A 81 -4.14 -17.15 -8.89
C PHE A 81 -5.11 -16.43 -7.97
N TRP A 82 -6.31 -16.13 -8.46
CA TRP A 82 -7.37 -15.60 -7.60
C TRP A 82 -7.61 -16.49 -6.37
N TYR A 83 -7.76 -17.81 -6.58
CA TYR A 83 -7.96 -18.77 -5.48
C TYR A 83 -6.76 -18.82 -4.53
N LEU A 84 -5.53 -18.98 -5.05
CA LEU A 84 -4.32 -19.05 -4.21
C LEU A 84 -4.13 -17.79 -3.37
N LEU A 85 -4.32 -16.62 -3.98
CA LEU A 85 -4.18 -15.33 -3.30
C LEU A 85 -5.26 -15.12 -2.25
N GLN A 86 -6.50 -15.55 -2.48
CA GLN A 86 -7.59 -15.44 -1.51
C GLN A 86 -7.44 -16.44 -0.35
N VAL A 87 -7.08 -17.68 -0.65
CA VAL A 87 -6.94 -18.74 0.38
C VAL A 87 -5.74 -18.47 1.29
N HIS A 88 -4.64 -17.96 0.74
CA HIS A 88 -3.41 -17.68 1.49
C HIS A 88 -3.22 -16.19 1.79
N GLU A 89 -4.27 -15.37 1.71
CA GLU A 89 -4.20 -13.92 1.88
C GLU A 89 -3.47 -13.50 3.16
N GLU A 90 -3.84 -14.10 4.29
CA GLU A 90 -3.23 -13.78 5.59
C GLU A 90 -1.74 -14.14 5.62
N ALA A 91 -1.39 -15.35 5.17
CA ALA A 91 -0.01 -15.83 5.16
C ALA A 91 0.88 -14.99 4.23
N ILE A 92 0.37 -14.65 3.04
CA ILE A 92 1.07 -13.78 2.08
C ILE A 92 1.24 -12.38 2.65
N THR A 93 0.21 -11.84 3.31
CA THR A 93 0.28 -10.50 3.91
C THR A 93 1.32 -10.44 5.03
N ARG A 94 1.36 -11.47 5.88
CA ARG A 94 2.37 -11.59 6.94
C ARG A 94 3.76 -11.69 6.35
N GLU A 95 3.96 -12.54 5.35
CA GLU A 95 5.28 -12.70 4.73
C GLU A 95 5.72 -11.44 3.98
N TYR A 96 4.79 -10.75 3.32
CA TYR A 96 5.03 -9.45 2.68
C TYR A 96 5.60 -8.43 3.67
N LEU A 97 5.01 -8.33 4.86
CA LEU A 97 5.48 -7.42 5.92
C LEU A 97 6.79 -7.93 6.51
N ARG A 98 6.91 -9.24 6.74
CA ARG A 98 8.10 -9.86 7.33
C ARG A 98 9.35 -9.61 6.50
N ILE A 99 9.26 -9.81 5.19
CA ILE A 99 10.38 -9.57 4.24
C ILE A 99 10.84 -8.12 4.34
N ARG A 100 9.89 -7.17 4.38
CA ARG A 100 10.19 -5.73 4.42
C ARG A 100 10.68 -5.27 5.79
N ARG A 101 10.22 -5.91 6.86
CA ARG A 101 10.62 -5.64 8.26
C ARG A 101 11.83 -6.46 8.74
N HIS A 102 12.66 -6.93 7.82
CA HIS A 102 13.84 -7.75 8.13
C HIS A 102 13.56 -8.94 9.08
N GLY A 103 12.41 -9.59 8.93
CA GLY A 103 12.05 -10.79 9.67
C GLY A 103 11.03 -10.62 10.80
N THR A 104 10.65 -9.38 11.17
CA THR A 104 9.68 -9.09 12.24
C THR A 104 8.27 -8.84 11.71
N LEU A 105 7.24 -9.12 12.51
CA LEU A 105 5.86 -8.74 12.20
C LEU A 105 5.44 -7.51 13.03
N PRO A 106 4.56 -6.65 12.49
CA PRO A 106 3.97 -5.58 13.29
C PRO A 106 3.19 -6.19 14.43
N SER A 107 3.40 -5.71 15.65
CA SER A 107 2.53 -6.09 16.76
C SER A 107 2.31 -4.91 17.66
N ARG A 108 1.13 -4.83 18.26
CA ARG A 108 0.73 -3.74 19.15
C ARG A 108 1.68 -3.56 20.35
N ASN A 109 2.42 -4.62 20.73
CA ASN A 109 3.37 -4.61 21.83
C ASN A 109 4.84 -4.44 21.39
N HIS A 110 5.11 -4.30 20.09
CA HIS A 110 6.47 -4.21 19.57
C HIS A 110 7.07 -2.82 19.85
N LYS A 111 8.28 -2.76 20.41
CA LYS A 111 9.01 -1.49 20.58
C LYS A 111 9.53 -1.01 19.21
N PRO A 112 9.46 0.29 18.89
CA PRO A 112 9.91 0.79 17.60
C PRO A 112 11.36 0.39 17.35
N SER A 113 11.61 -0.28 16.23
CA SER A 113 12.96 -0.68 15.81
C SER A 113 13.73 0.53 15.29
N HIS A 114 15.06 0.40 15.13
CA HIS A 114 15.87 1.38 14.43
C HIS A 114 15.49 1.40 12.94
N TYR A 115 14.60 2.30 12.54
CA TYR A 115 14.26 2.51 11.14
C TYR A 115 15.43 3.17 10.41
N THR A 116 15.91 2.53 9.34
CA THR A 116 16.63 3.24 8.30
C THR A 116 15.67 4.22 7.64
N ARG A 117 16.16 5.34 7.09
CA ARG A 117 15.29 6.36 6.46
C ARG A 117 15.03 6.04 4.98
N ALA A 118 15.00 4.76 4.60
CA ALA A 118 14.73 4.39 3.22
C ALA A 118 13.22 4.52 2.95
N PRO A 119 12.79 4.88 1.73
CA PRO A 119 11.37 4.96 1.38
C PRO A 119 10.65 3.60 1.48
N GLU A 120 11.39 2.49 1.49
CA GLU A 120 10.87 1.15 1.77
C GLU A 120 10.51 0.97 3.26
N ASP A 121 11.14 1.75 4.14
CA ASP A 121 10.90 1.76 5.59
C ASP A 121 9.63 2.52 5.99
N ASP A 122 9.02 3.29 5.08
CA ASP A 122 7.77 4.01 5.35
C ASP A 122 6.59 3.04 5.59
N VAL A 123 6.55 1.91 4.86
CA VAL A 123 5.54 0.87 5.06
C VAL A 123 5.75 0.17 6.40
N ILE A 124 7.01 0.02 6.82
CA ILE A 124 7.38 -0.56 8.12
C ILE A 124 6.90 0.36 9.24
N LEU A 125 7.26 1.64 9.19
CA LEU A 125 6.85 2.65 10.17
C LEU A 125 5.32 2.77 10.25
N LEU A 126 4.63 2.80 9.11
CA LEU A 126 3.17 2.82 9.09
C LEU A 126 2.53 1.55 9.65
N SER A 127 3.14 0.39 9.44
CA SER A 127 2.62 -0.86 10.02
C SER A 127 2.75 -0.90 11.55
N ASP A 128 3.75 -0.21 12.11
CA ASP A 128 3.89 -0.04 13.57
C ASP A 128 2.91 1.00 14.13
N LEU A 129 2.67 2.09 13.40
CA LEU A 129 1.72 3.13 13.82
C LEU A 129 0.26 2.66 13.69
N PHE A 130 -0.04 1.85 12.68
CA PHE A 130 -1.36 1.32 12.38
C PHE A 130 -1.31 -0.21 12.38
N PRO A 131 -1.29 -0.85 13.56
CA PRO A 131 -1.28 -2.31 13.64
C PRO A 131 -2.57 -2.91 13.06
N PRO A 132 -2.54 -4.18 12.61
CA PRO A 132 -3.73 -4.87 12.13
C PRO A 132 -4.82 -4.94 13.21
N PHE A 133 -6.08 -5.04 12.77
CA PHE A 133 -7.22 -5.22 13.66
C PHE A 133 -7.07 -6.53 14.45
N ILE A 134 -7.36 -6.47 15.75
CA ILE A 134 -7.39 -7.66 16.62
C ILE A 134 -8.84 -8.12 16.69
N GLU A 135 -9.07 -9.38 16.34
CA GLU A 135 -10.39 -9.97 16.47
C GLU A 135 -10.71 -10.22 17.96
N ASP A 136 -11.78 -9.61 18.46
CA ASP A 136 -12.13 -9.57 19.90
C ASP A 136 -12.30 -10.97 20.53
N THR A 137 -12.63 -11.98 19.73
CA THR A 137 -12.90 -13.35 20.18
C THR A 137 -11.66 -14.23 20.23
N SER A 138 -10.68 -13.99 19.36
CA SER A 138 -9.50 -14.86 19.20
C SER A 138 -8.21 -14.21 19.67
N GLY A 139 -8.21 -12.89 19.87
CA GLY A 139 -7.01 -12.11 20.18
C GLY A 139 -5.96 -12.14 19.06
N ARG A 140 -6.32 -12.64 17.86
CA ARG A 140 -5.41 -12.75 16.72
C ARG A 140 -5.45 -11.48 15.89
N GLU A 141 -4.27 -11.06 15.47
CA GLU A 141 -4.06 -9.97 14.52
C GLU A 141 -4.48 -10.43 13.12
N HIS A 142 -5.42 -9.71 12.50
CA HIS A 142 -5.93 -10.05 11.18
C HIS A 142 -5.17 -9.33 10.06
N TYR A 143 -4.33 -10.09 9.36
CA TYR A 143 -3.55 -9.62 8.21
C TYR A 143 -4.31 -9.85 6.91
N SER A 144 -4.51 -8.80 6.11
CA SER A 144 -5.22 -8.87 4.83
C SER A 144 -4.59 -7.96 3.76
N PHE A 145 -4.89 -8.21 2.49
CA PHE A 145 -4.52 -7.31 1.40
C PHE A 145 -5.21 -5.95 1.55
N ARG A 146 -6.40 -5.91 2.15
CA ARG A 146 -7.06 -4.64 2.51
C ARG A 146 -6.20 -3.83 3.48
N TYR A 147 -5.67 -4.47 4.52
CA TYR A 147 -4.77 -3.82 5.48
C TYR A 147 -3.52 -3.24 4.78
N LEU A 148 -2.87 -4.00 3.89
CA LEU A 148 -1.73 -3.49 3.11
C LEU A 148 -2.13 -2.32 2.19
N ALA A 149 -3.30 -2.39 1.57
CA ALA A 149 -3.82 -1.32 0.72
C ALA A 149 -4.06 -0.04 1.52
N ASP A 150 -4.59 -0.16 2.74
CA ASP A 150 -4.81 0.98 3.63
C ASP A 150 -3.49 1.59 4.11
N LEU A 151 -2.50 0.77 4.50
CA LEU A 151 -1.15 1.27 4.83
C LEU A 151 -0.54 2.05 3.67
N ARG A 152 -0.64 1.50 2.46
CA ARG A 152 -0.12 2.18 1.27
C ARG A 152 -0.89 3.47 0.96
N ARG A 153 -2.21 3.48 1.10
CA ARG A 153 -3.01 4.69 0.92
C ARG A 153 -2.57 5.78 1.89
N ARG A 154 -2.34 5.43 3.17
CA ARG A 154 -1.78 6.36 4.16
C ARG A 154 -0.41 6.88 3.74
N GLN A 155 0.49 6.00 3.28
CA GLN A 155 1.80 6.40 2.76
C GLN A 155 1.68 7.41 1.62
N GLU A 156 0.84 7.13 0.64
CA GLU A 156 0.63 8.00 -0.52
C GLU A 156 0.06 9.36 -0.11
N VAL A 157 -0.87 9.39 0.86
CA VAL A 157 -1.43 10.64 1.41
C VAL A 157 -0.37 11.43 2.16
N CYS A 158 0.35 10.80 3.09
CA CYS A 158 1.42 11.46 3.85
C CYS A 158 2.52 12.00 2.92
N SER A 159 2.91 11.23 1.90
CA SER A 159 3.89 11.66 0.89
C SER A 159 3.39 12.87 0.09
N LYS A 160 2.14 12.83 -0.41
CA LYS A 160 1.54 13.97 -1.14
C LYS A 160 1.44 15.21 -0.26
N LEU A 161 0.98 15.09 0.98
CA LEU A 161 0.90 16.22 1.91
C LEU A 161 2.29 16.79 2.21
N SER A 162 3.28 15.93 2.45
CA SER A 162 4.66 16.37 2.64
C SER A 162 5.21 17.11 1.42
N PHE A 163 4.83 16.69 0.20
CA PHE A 163 5.19 17.35 -1.03
C PHE A 163 4.60 18.76 -1.09
N TYR A 164 3.28 18.88 -0.88
CA TYR A 164 2.60 20.18 -0.91
C TYR A 164 3.14 21.14 0.14
N LEU A 165 3.36 20.67 1.36
CA LEU A 165 3.90 21.50 2.44
C LEU A 165 5.35 21.92 2.15
N ALA A 166 6.19 21.02 1.64
CA ALA A 166 7.56 21.37 1.28
C ALA A 166 7.61 22.46 0.20
N ASP A 167 6.73 22.38 -0.80
CA ASP A 167 6.62 23.38 -1.86
C ASP A 167 6.20 24.74 -1.29
N HIS A 168 5.12 24.78 -0.51
CA HIS A 168 4.62 26.01 0.10
C HIS A 168 5.60 26.66 1.08
N VAL A 169 6.31 25.85 1.89
CA VAL A 169 7.34 26.35 2.81
C VAL A 169 8.49 26.97 2.02
N LEU A 170 8.89 26.34 0.92
CA LEU A 170 9.98 26.85 0.08
C LEU A 170 9.57 28.13 -0.64
N ASP A 171 8.37 28.20 -1.22
CA ASP A 171 7.84 29.39 -1.86
C ASP A 171 7.77 30.56 -0.89
N ARG A 172 7.18 30.35 0.30
CA ARG A 172 7.10 31.36 1.34
C ARG A 172 8.47 31.82 1.84
N PHE A 173 9.42 30.89 1.98
CA PHE A 173 10.80 31.23 2.34
C PHE A 173 11.45 32.15 1.29
N MET A 174 11.19 31.92 0.01
CA MET A 174 11.71 32.74 -1.09
C MET A 174 11.08 34.15 -1.10
N GLU A 175 9.78 34.25 -0.81
CA GLU A 175 9.08 35.54 -0.67
C GLU A 175 9.61 36.37 0.50
N GLU A 176 9.79 35.74 1.67
CA GLU A 176 10.24 36.41 2.89
C GLU A 176 11.74 36.75 2.88
N ASN A 177 12.55 36.07 2.05
CA ASN A 177 14.00 36.24 1.98
C ASN A 177 14.48 36.68 0.58
N PRO A 178 14.12 37.90 0.13
CA PRO A 178 14.49 38.37 -1.22
C PRO A 178 16.00 38.49 -1.43
N GLY A 179 16.79 38.64 -0.35
CA GLY A 179 18.25 38.61 -0.42
C GLY A 179 18.81 37.26 -0.89
N TRP A 180 18.16 36.16 -0.51
CA TRP A 180 18.54 34.82 -0.94
C TRP A 180 18.19 34.57 -2.41
N VAL A 181 17.02 35.05 -2.84
CA VAL A 181 16.59 35.03 -4.25
C VAL A 181 17.56 35.82 -5.13
N LYS A 182 17.98 37.02 -4.69
CA LYS A 182 18.98 37.83 -5.40
C LYS A 182 20.32 37.08 -5.52
N SER A 183 20.80 36.49 -4.42
CA SER A 183 22.03 35.68 -4.42
C SER A 183 21.95 34.51 -5.40
N LEU A 184 20.82 33.77 -5.41
CA LEU A 184 20.59 32.68 -6.34
C LEU A 184 20.54 33.13 -7.80
N SER A 185 20.01 34.32 -8.09
CA SER A 185 19.83 34.82 -9.46
C SER A 185 21.16 34.95 -10.23
N HIS A 186 22.28 35.08 -9.52
CA HIS A 186 23.63 35.10 -10.10
C HIS A 186 24.14 33.73 -10.55
N LEU A 187 23.52 32.63 -10.09
CA LEU A 187 23.91 31.28 -10.50
C LEU A 187 23.24 30.85 -11.82
N PRO A 188 23.82 29.88 -12.55
CA PRO A 188 23.16 29.26 -13.70
C PRO A 188 21.82 28.63 -13.31
N LYS A 189 20.81 28.73 -14.18
CA LYS A 189 19.45 28.19 -13.96
C LYS A 189 19.44 26.71 -13.55
N GLN A 190 20.32 25.89 -14.12
CA GLN A 190 20.43 24.47 -13.79
C GLN A 190 20.90 24.25 -12.35
N THR A 191 21.81 25.10 -11.86
CA THR A 191 22.31 25.04 -10.48
C THR A 191 21.25 25.54 -9.50
N GLN A 192 20.51 26.59 -9.85
CA GLN A 192 19.35 27.07 -9.09
C GLN A 192 18.33 25.94 -8.90
N GLN A 193 17.94 25.27 -10.00
CA GLN A 193 16.98 24.17 -9.94
C GLN A 193 17.48 23.02 -9.04
N LYS A 194 18.75 22.62 -9.15
CA LYS A 194 19.33 21.59 -8.29
C LYS A 194 19.31 21.96 -6.81
N ILE A 195 19.54 23.22 -6.47
CA ILE A 195 19.48 23.70 -5.08
C ILE A 195 18.03 23.64 -4.58
N MET A 196 17.07 24.09 -5.38
CA MET A 196 15.65 24.04 -5.05
C MET A 196 15.16 22.60 -4.91
N ASP A 197 15.49 21.71 -5.84
CA ASP A 197 15.15 20.29 -5.80
C ASP A 197 15.74 19.62 -4.55
N ARG A 198 16.99 19.95 -4.19
CA ARG A 198 17.64 19.44 -2.98
C ARG A 198 16.97 19.95 -1.72
N GLY A 199 16.64 21.23 -1.65
CA GLY A 199 15.93 21.83 -0.53
C GLY A 199 14.55 21.19 -0.34
N ASN A 200 13.80 21.06 -1.44
CA ASN A 200 12.50 20.43 -1.47
C ASN A 200 12.58 18.95 -1.06
N ALA A 201 13.54 18.19 -1.59
CA ALA A 201 13.78 16.80 -1.20
C ALA A 201 14.12 16.65 0.30
N LEU A 202 14.93 17.57 0.83
CA LEU A 202 15.26 17.59 2.26
C LEU A 202 14.02 17.87 3.11
N LEU A 203 13.23 18.89 2.78
CA LEU A 203 11.98 19.22 3.47
C LEU A 203 11.01 18.04 3.44
N LYS A 204 10.79 17.44 2.27
CA LYS A 204 9.97 16.22 2.10
C LYS A 204 10.40 15.09 3.03
N SER A 205 11.70 14.81 3.08
CA SER A 205 12.25 13.75 3.93
C SER A 205 12.01 13.98 5.43
N LYS A 206 11.91 15.25 5.85
CA LYS A 206 11.63 15.62 7.25
C LYS A 206 10.13 15.67 7.55
N LEU A 207 9.33 16.11 6.59
CA LEU A 207 7.88 16.26 6.75
C LEU A 207 7.14 14.92 6.65
N THR A 208 7.59 13.98 5.82
CA THR A 208 6.92 12.68 5.64
C THR A 208 6.65 11.94 6.96
N PRO A 209 7.63 11.70 7.85
CA PRO A 209 7.36 11.02 9.13
C PRO A 209 6.46 11.85 10.06
N LEU A 210 6.55 13.19 10.01
CA LEU A 210 5.63 14.06 10.78
C LEU A 210 4.19 13.90 10.31
N MET A 211 3.96 13.80 9.00
CA MET A 211 2.61 13.58 8.46
C MET A 211 2.02 12.24 8.92
N GLN A 212 2.86 11.20 9.06
CA GLN A 212 2.42 9.89 9.56
C GLN A 212 1.98 9.96 11.03
N VAL A 213 2.73 10.69 11.87
CA VAL A 213 2.37 10.91 13.28
C VAL A 213 1.10 11.75 13.42
N ILE A 214 0.95 12.81 12.61
CA ILE A 214 -0.27 13.63 12.59
C ILE A 214 -1.47 12.78 12.20
N LEU A 215 -1.34 11.95 11.15
CA LEU A 215 -2.42 11.05 10.72
C LEU A 215 -2.82 10.08 11.84
N LEU A 216 -1.85 9.53 12.58
CA LEU A 216 -2.13 8.68 13.75
C LEU A 216 -2.89 9.45 14.83
N SER A 217 -2.48 10.69 15.13
CA SER A 217 -3.14 11.52 16.15
C SER A 217 -4.58 11.85 15.75
N CYS A 218 -4.83 12.12 14.47
CA CYS A 218 -6.18 12.35 13.93
C CYS A 218 -7.06 11.09 14.00
N ASP A 219 -6.53 9.91 13.63
CA ASP A 219 -7.25 8.64 13.72
C ASP A 219 -7.57 8.24 15.18
N SER A 220 -6.74 8.66 16.15
CA SER A 220 -6.94 8.38 17.58
C SER A 220 -7.87 9.37 18.31
N SER A 221 -8.30 10.45 17.65
CA SER A 221 -9.18 11.46 18.26
C SER A 221 -10.61 10.92 18.40
N PRO A 222 -11.24 11.02 19.59
CA PRO A 222 -12.60 10.53 19.82
C PRO A 222 -13.68 11.27 19.03
N ASP A 223 -13.35 12.38 18.36
CA ASP A 223 -14.27 13.17 17.52
C ASP A 223 -14.29 12.74 16.04
N ALA A 224 -13.49 11.76 15.65
CA ALA A 224 -13.49 11.20 14.29
C ALA A 224 -14.69 10.24 14.10
N SER A 225 -15.86 10.83 13.88
CA SER A 225 -17.04 10.11 13.39
C SER A 225 -16.72 9.39 12.07
N PRO A 226 -17.14 8.13 11.89
CA PRO A 226 -16.89 7.39 10.66
C PRO A 226 -17.80 7.93 9.55
N PHE A 227 -17.20 8.54 8.53
CA PHE A 227 -17.86 8.83 7.25
C PHE A 227 -17.43 7.80 6.19
#